data_AF-A0A0P7VVA6-F1
#
_entry.id   AF-A0A0P7VVA6-F1
#
_cell.length_a   1.000
_cell.length_b   1.000
_cell.length_c   1.000
_cell.angle_alpha   90.00
_cell.angle_beta   90.00
_cell.angle_gamma   90.00
#
_symmetry.space_group_name_H-M   'P 1'
#
loop_
_entity.id
_entity.type
_entity.pdbx_description
1 polymer ?
#
loop_
_entity_poly.entity_id
_entity_poly.type
_entity_poly.pdbx_seq_one_letter_code
_entity_poly.pdbx_strand_id
1 'polypeptide(L)'
;MTSEVMIMNRQAVALAADSAVTYGGGPEPVVTLEAEKILPLSGSVALMVYSRGDVLGRSWSQIAHAFRQQHGSTAFESVAECAKAFFAFVDGNRKLFPEREEREEFEELMRAAFLTLMNHARAMASYPGAGYEDDAQAFEATLELYRSHLANDESGRPRADLEVFEHLTRERFYEIFGEMLDQLIADALGPFGQEEAMRARLFDFAYMIVTKPAFLEPYAGLVFAGLGSNDIFPVFEHHYASILVDGVMKRAHDETTAVGVDDGPNAFVRTFAQADMTHAFLRGIHPLMFDMMISMNMITNEAAAEAALREAGMEGEAAANVMERIGQGTLPALTGHFIKASHAVSQEEFIKPFIQVVSASGKRQIAETSKALVELNILKSSLHQTQTGVGGDVDVVMISQTGGVEWYARKA
;
A
#
# COMPACT_ATOMS: atom_id res chain seq x y z
N MET A 1 -7.05 -9.22 5.86
CA MET A 1 -7.52 -7.81 5.68
C MET A 1 -7.50 -7.15 7.03
N THR A 2 -7.30 -5.85 7.15
CA THR A 2 -7.10 -5.16 8.44
C THR A 2 -7.75 -3.77 8.40
N SER A 3 -7.95 -3.13 9.55
CA SER A 3 -8.42 -1.75 9.62
C SER A 3 -7.63 -0.95 10.63
N GLU A 4 -6.98 0.11 10.15
CA GLU A 4 -6.12 0.97 10.93
C GLU A 4 -6.44 2.44 10.65
N VAL A 5 -6.45 3.26 11.69
CA VAL A 5 -6.78 4.70 11.59
C VAL A 5 -5.81 5.50 12.43
N MET A 6 -5.27 6.55 11.84
CA MET A 6 -4.51 7.59 12.53
C MET A 6 -5.27 8.91 12.48
N ILE A 7 -5.39 9.56 13.64
CA ILE A 7 -5.90 10.92 13.79
C ILE A 7 -4.85 11.73 14.53
N MET A 8 -4.46 12.86 13.98
CA MET A 8 -3.47 13.75 14.60
C MET A 8 -3.93 15.20 14.55
N ASN A 9 -3.68 15.94 15.62
CA ASN A 9 -3.84 17.39 15.69
C ASN A 9 -2.66 17.99 16.49
N ARG A 10 -2.67 19.31 16.74
CA ARG A 10 -1.59 19.97 17.48
C ARG A 10 -1.37 19.45 18.91
N GLN A 11 -2.32 18.73 19.50
CA GLN A 11 -2.22 18.24 20.87
C GLN A 11 -1.67 16.83 20.97
N ALA A 12 -2.05 15.95 20.04
CA ALA A 12 -1.71 14.53 20.10
C ALA A 12 -1.92 13.83 18.75
N VAL A 13 -1.31 12.66 18.63
CA VAL A 13 -1.67 11.63 17.64
C VAL A 13 -2.34 10.45 18.34
N ALA A 14 -3.40 9.95 17.75
CA ALA A 14 -4.07 8.71 18.13
C ALA A 14 -3.94 7.68 17.00
N LEU A 15 -3.45 6.50 17.34
CA LEU A 15 -3.36 5.33 16.47
C LEU A 15 -4.40 4.32 16.95
N ALA A 16 -5.23 3.81 16.05
CA ALA A 16 -6.21 2.78 16.33
C ALA A 16 -6.09 1.64 15.30
N ALA A 17 -6.15 0.40 15.77
CA ALA A 17 -6.02 -0.78 14.91
C ALA A 17 -6.91 -1.93 15.40
N ASP A 18 -7.45 -2.72 14.48
CA ASP A 18 -8.10 -3.98 14.79
C ASP A 18 -7.06 -5.08 15.12
N SER A 19 -7.51 -6.15 15.77
CA SER A 19 -6.61 -7.21 16.26
C SER A 19 -6.48 -8.39 15.29
N ALA A 20 -7.05 -8.31 14.10
CA ALA A 20 -7.10 -9.46 13.21
C ALA A 20 -5.87 -9.57 12.30
N VAL A 21 -5.38 -10.80 12.13
CA VAL A 21 -4.30 -11.16 11.19
C VAL A 21 -4.68 -12.45 10.48
N THR A 22 -4.30 -12.55 9.21
CA THR A 22 -4.55 -13.73 8.38
C THR A 22 -3.22 -14.43 8.10
N TYR A 23 -3.11 -15.68 8.52
CA TYR A 23 -1.98 -16.57 8.24
C TYR A 23 -2.31 -17.51 7.07
N GLY A 24 -1.33 -17.69 6.18
CA GLY A 24 -1.44 -18.54 5.00
C GLY A 24 -2.09 -17.84 3.81
N GLY A 25 -1.46 -17.98 2.64
CA GLY A 25 -1.97 -17.48 1.34
C GLY A 25 -2.62 -18.55 0.47
N GLY A 26 -2.93 -19.72 1.04
CA GLY A 26 -3.58 -20.84 0.37
C GLY A 26 -5.11 -20.78 0.39
N PRO A 27 -5.80 -21.80 -0.12
CA PRO A 27 -7.27 -21.85 -0.19
C PRO A 27 -7.97 -21.84 1.18
N GLU A 28 -7.26 -22.15 2.27
CA GLU A 28 -7.78 -22.11 3.65
C GLU A 28 -6.93 -21.17 4.52
N PRO A 29 -7.14 -19.84 4.44
CA PRO A 29 -6.47 -18.90 5.32
C PRO A 29 -6.98 -19.01 6.76
N VAL A 30 -6.07 -18.92 7.73
CA VAL A 30 -6.41 -18.91 9.16
C VAL A 30 -6.40 -17.48 9.68
N VAL A 31 -7.55 -17.00 10.16
CA VAL A 31 -7.64 -15.68 10.80
C VAL A 31 -7.54 -15.82 12.31
N THR A 32 -6.61 -15.09 12.94
CA THR A 32 -6.56 -14.93 14.40
C THR A 32 -6.87 -13.48 14.79
N LEU A 33 -7.32 -13.26 16.02
CA LEU A 33 -7.75 -11.95 16.53
C LEU A 33 -6.81 -11.42 17.63
N GLU A 34 -5.53 -11.81 17.59
CA GLU A 34 -4.56 -11.51 18.64
C GLU A 34 -3.38 -10.65 18.16
N ALA A 35 -3.42 -10.13 16.92
CA ALA A 35 -2.32 -9.37 16.34
C ALA A 35 -2.05 -8.07 17.10
N GLU A 36 -0.79 -7.82 17.47
CA GLU A 36 -0.35 -6.52 17.98
C GLU A 36 0.11 -5.65 16.80
N LYS A 37 -0.67 -4.63 16.48
CA LYS A 37 -0.41 -3.75 15.33
C LYS A 37 0.07 -2.37 15.70
N ILE A 38 -0.04 -1.97 16.96
CA ILE A 38 0.50 -0.70 17.47
C ILE A 38 1.60 -1.03 18.47
N LEU A 39 2.81 -0.60 18.16
CA LEU A 39 4.06 -1.03 18.75
C LEU A 39 4.84 0.18 19.27
N PRO A 40 4.79 0.48 20.59
CA PRO A 40 5.62 1.55 21.16
C PRO A 40 7.10 1.28 20.91
N LEU A 41 7.80 2.22 20.25
CA LEU A 41 9.23 2.12 19.95
C LEU A 41 10.08 2.88 20.98
N SER A 42 9.62 4.04 21.41
CA SER A 42 10.24 4.88 22.45
C SER A 42 9.16 5.43 23.41
N GLY A 43 9.56 6.33 24.33
CA GLY A 43 8.62 7.06 25.17
C GLY A 43 7.70 8.03 24.43
N SER A 44 8.02 8.38 23.17
CA SER A 44 7.31 9.42 22.40
C SER A 44 7.01 9.05 20.95
N VAL A 45 7.37 7.83 20.50
CA VAL A 45 7.11 7.35 19.13
C VAL A 45 6.58 5.92 19.19
N ALA A 46 5.55 5.64 18.39
CA ALA A 46 5.03 4.30 18.15
C ALA A 46 5.01 3.98 16.66
N LEU A 47 5.05 2.69 16.35
CA LEU A 47 4.92 2.12 15.02
C LEU A 47 3.55 1.45 14.91
N MET A 48 2.74 1.83 13.93
CA MET A 48 1.55 1.08 13.53
C MET A 48 1.83 0.31 12.24
N VAL A 49 1.38 -0.95 12.18
CA VAL A 49 1.68 -1.87 11.08
C VAL A 49 0.39 -2.42 10.47
N TYR A 50 0.33 -2.48 9.14
CA TYR A 50 -0.77 -3.10 8.41
C TYR A 50 -0.28 -3.94 7.22
N SER A 51 -1.19 -4.70 6.60
CA SER A 51 -0.92 -5.66 5.52
C SER A 51 -0.13 -6.89 6.01
N ARG A 52 1.18 -6.97 5.78
CA ARG A 52 2.01 -8.13 6.16
C ARG A 52 2.47 -8.03 7.62
N GLY A 53 2.22 -9.07 8.41
CA GLY A 53 2.46 -9.09 9.87
C GLY A 53 3.87 -9.51 10.32
N ASP A 54 4.69 -10.05 9.41
CA ASP A 54 6.02 -10.58 9.71
C ASP A 54 7.00 -10.38 8.55
N VAL A 55 8.29 -10.49 8.85
CA VAL A 55 9.37 -10.60 7.86
C VAL A 55 10.26 -11.77 8.27
N LEU A 56 10.50 -12.71 7.36
CA LEU A 56 11.20 -13.97 7.63
C LEU A 56 10.65 -14.71 8.86
N GLY A 57 9.32 -14.72 9.05
CA GLY A 57 8.66 -15.38 10.17
C GLY A 57 8.84 -14.68 11.53
N ARG A 58 9.46 -13.49 11.57
CA ARG A 58 9.56 -12.66 12.78
C ARG A 58 8.44 -11.62 12.72
N SER A 59 7.55 -11.63 13.70
CA SER A 59 6.48 -10.63 13.75
C SER A 59 7.05 -9.24 13.96
N TRP A 60 6.36 -8.22 13.44
CA TRP A 60 6.76 -6.84 13.71
C TRP A 60 6.76 -6.51 15.20
N SER A 61 5.90 -7.14 16.01
CA SER A 61 5.91 -7.00 17.46
C SER A 61 7.20 -7.53 18.11
N GLN A 62 7.74 -8.66 17.64
CA GLN A 62 9.03 -9.19 18.11
C GLN A 62 10.18 -8.26 17.72
N ILE A 63 10.18 -7.76 16.48
CA ILE A 63 11.20 -6.84 15.98
C ILE A 63 11.18 -5.53 16.79
N ALA A 64 10.00 -4.93 16.97
CA ALA A 64 9.82 -3.72 17.77
C ALA A 64 10.21 -3.92 19.24
N HIS A 65 9.90 -5.08 19.83
CA HIS A 65 10.33 -5.39 21.19
C HIS A 65 11.87 -5.46 21.29
N ALA A 66 12.53 -6.15 20.35
CA ALA A 66 13.99 -6.24 20.32
C ALA A 66 14.65 -4.87 20.09
N PHE A 67 14.08 -4.03 19.21
CA PHE A 67 14.51 -2.64 19.02
C PHE A 67 14.38 -1.83 20.31
N ARG A 68 13.22 -1.92 20.98
CA ARG A 68 12.95 -1.17 22.22
C ARG A 68 13.86 -1.58 23.38
N GLN A 69 14.34 -2.82 23.43
CA GLN A 69 15.35 -3.21 24.44
C GLN A 69 16.66 -2.42 24.29
N GLN A 70 17.02 -2.00 23.08
CA GLN A 70 18.24 -1.25 22.79
C GLN A 70 17.99 0.27 22.77
N HIS A 71 16.83 0.69 22.28
CA HIS A 71 16.54 2.09 21.98
C HIS A 71 15.36 2.69 22.76
N GLY A 72 14.68 1.94 23.62
CA GLY A 72 13.40 2.36 24.21
C GLY A 72 13.48 3.58 25.12
N SER A 73 14.67 3.88 25.67
CA SER A 73 14.94 5.09 26.47
C SER A 73 15.55 6.23 25.65
N THR A 74 15.76 6.05 24.34
CA THR A 74 16.34 7.06 23.46
C THR A 74 15.30 8.14 23.19
N ALA A 75 15.69 9.40 23.39
CA ALA A 75 14.95 10.55 22.91
C ALA A 75 15.47 10.87 21.51
N PHE A 76 14.70 10.48 20.49
CA PHE A 76 15.01 10.83 19.10
C PHE A 76 14.68 12.30 18.85
N GLU A 77 15.47 12.98 18.03
CA GLU A 77 15.29 14.37 17.65
C GLU A 77 14.02 14.58 16.82
N SER A 78 13.68 13.60 15.98
CA SER A 78 12.48 13.59 15.13
C SER A 78 11.90 12.18 14.98
N VAL A 79 10.65 12.09 14.52
CA VAL A 79 10.04 10.80 14.10
C VAL A 79 10.85 10.14 12.99
N ALA A 80 11.39 10.92 12.05
CA ALA A 80 12.24 10.42 10.96
C ALA A 80 13.54 9.77 11.46
N GLU A 81 14.16 10.35 12.50
CA GLU A 81 15.33 9.74 13.12
C GLU A 81 14.98 8.40 13.79
N CYS A 82 13.83 8.32 14.45
CA CYS A 82 13.35 7.06 15.03
C CYS A 82 13.13 6.00 13.94
N ALA A 83 12.49 6.37 12.82
CA ALA A 83 12.29 5.46 11.67
C ALA A 83 13.63 5.01 11.08
N LYS A 84 14.58 5.93 10.87
CA LYS A 84 15.94 5.62 10.40
C LYS A 84 16.68 4.67 11.35
N ALA A 85 16.60 4.90 12.65
CA ALA A 85 17.21 4.04 13.66
C ALA A 85 16.56 2.64 13.65
N PHE A 86 15.24 2.55 13.48
CA PHE A 86 14.54 1.28 13.36
C PHE A 86 14.99 0.49 12.13
N PHE A 87 15.06 1.11 10.96
CA PHE A 87 15.56 0.45 9.75
C PHE A 87 17.04 0.08 9.87
N ALA A 88 17.87 0.93 10.48
CA ALA A 88 19.28 0.59 10.73
C ALA A 88 19.47 -0.58 11.71
N PHE A 89 18.52 -0.79 12.64
CA PHE A 89 18.51 -1.95 13.53
C PHE A 89 18.11 -3.25 12.80
N VAL A 90 17.26 -3.14 11.78
CA VAL A 90 16.84 -4.26 10.94
C VAL A 90 17.92 -4.62 9.92
N ASP A 91 18.43 -3.62 9.20
CA ASP A 91 19.45 -3.76 8.18
C ASP A 91 20.73 -4.37 8.78
N GLY A 92 21.27 -5.40 8.14
CA GLY A 92 22.48 -6.10 8.56
C GLY A 92 22.34 -6.96 9.82
N ASN A 93 21.15 -7.08 10.40
CA ASN A 93 20.93 -7.85 11.63
C ASN A 93 20.81 -9.36 11.36
N ARG A 94 21.95 -10.00 11.06
CA ARG A 94 22.04 -11.43 10.73
C ARG A 94 21.62 -12.38 11.84
N LYS A 95 21.54 -11.89 13.08
CA LYS A 95 21.03 -12.67 14.21
C LYS A 95 19.50 -12.80 14.15
N LEU A 96 18.79 -11.73 13.81
CA LEU A 96 17.35 -11.75 13.63
C LEU A 96 16.95 -12.30 12.26
N PHE A 97 17.73 -11.97 11.24
CA PHE A 97 17.47 -12.28 9.82
C PHE A 97 18.67 -13.07 9.22
N PRO A 98 18.77 -14.38 9.47
CA PRO A 98 19.83 -15.21 8.92
C PRO A 98 19.79 -15.23 7.39
N GLU A 99 20.96 -15.15 6.76
CA GLU A 99 21.12 -15.11 5.30
C GLU A 99 20.46 -16.30 4.58
N ARG A 100 20.47 -17.48 5.20
CA ARG A 100 19.79 -18.67 4.66
C ARG A 100 18.29 -18.45 4.49
N GLU A 101 17.63 -17.89 5.51
CA GLU A 101 16.17 -17.67 5.49
C GLU A 101 15.82 -16.54 4.51
N GLU A 102 16.66 -15.50 4.44
CA GLU A 102 16.54 -14.44 3.42
C GLU A 102 16.60 -15.00 2.00
N ARG A 103 17.58 -15.87 1.73
CA ARG A 103 17.73 -16.49 0.41
C ARG A 103 16.55 -17.41 0.07
N GLU A 104 16.02 -18.14 1.04
CA GLU A 104 14.83 -18.98 0.89
C GLU A 104 13.58 -18.15 0.54
N GLU A 105 13.32 -17.06 1.26
CA GLU A 105 12.21 -16.15 0.95
C GLU A 105 12.36 -15.53 -0.45
N PHE A 106 13.57 -15.12 -0.82
CA PHE A 106 13.82 -14.56 -2.15
C PHE A 106 13.61 -15.60 -3.26
N GLU A 107 14.03 -16.85 -3.06
CA GLU A 107 13.78 -17.95 -4.00
C GLU A 107 12.27 -18.19 -4.19
N GLU A 108 11.52 -18.25 -3.09
CA GLU A 108 10.05 -18.42 -3.12
C GLU A 108 9.37 -17.26 -3.85
N LEU A 109 9.81 -16.02 -3.62
CA LEU A 109 9.31 -14.86 -4.33
C LEU A 109 9.57 -14.96 -5.84
N MET A 110 10.78 -15.31 -6.26
CA MET A 110 11.12 -15.42 -7.68
C MET A 110 10.36 -16.56 -8.35
N ARG A 111 10.17 -17.69 -7.65
CA ARG A 111 9.33 -18.81 -8.12
C ARG A 111 7.89 -18.37 -8.33
N ALA A 112 7.31 -17.62 -7.39
CA ALA A 112 5.97 -17.08 -7.50
C ALA A 112 5.86 -16.04 -8.64
N ALA A 113 6.88 -15.19 -8.81
CA ALA A 113 6.93 -14.18 -9.88
C ALA A 113 6.94 -14.83 -11.27
N PHE A 114 7.80 -15.84 -11.50
CA PHE A 114 7.84 -16.56 -12.77
C PHE A 114 6.54 -17.34 -13.03
N LEU A 115 5.97 -17.99 -12.03
CA LEU A 115 4.67 -18.63 -12.16
C LEU A 115 3.55 -17.64 -12.52
N THR A 116 3.58 -16.44 -11.95
CA THR A 116 2.64 -15.36 -12.26
C THR A 116 2.78 -14.91 -13.71
N LEU A 117 4.01 -14.68 -14.19
CA LEU A 117 4.27 -14.36 -15.59
C LEU A 117 3.73 -15.45 -16.52
N MET A 118 3.99 -16.72 -16.24
CA MET A 118 3.51 -17.83 -17.06
C MET A 118 1.97 -17.92 -17.09
N ASN A 119 1.32 -17.80 -15.94
CA ASN A 119 -0.14 -17.86 -15.85
C ASN A 119 -0.80 -16.69 -16.58
N HIS A 120 -0.23 -15.49 -16.46
CA HIS A 120 -0.74 -14.31 -17.17
C HIS A 120 -0.50 -14.45 -18.68
N ALA A 121 0.68 -14.89 -19.12
CA ALA A 121 0.95 -15.15 -20.53
C ALA A 121 -0.07 -16.14 -21.15
N ARG A 122 -0.36 -17.25 -20.44
CA ARG A 122 -1.39 -18.21 -20.86
C ARG A 122 -2.79 -17.59 -20.94
N ALA A 123 -3.14 -16.74 -19.98
CA ALA A 123 -4.43 -16.04 -19.98
C ALA A 123 -4.54 -15.07 -21.16
N MET A 124 -3.48 -14.32 -21.48
CA MET A 124 -3.45 -13.42 -22.64
C MET A 124 -3.54 -14.20 -23.96
N ALA A 125 -2.79 -15.29 -24.10
CA ALA A 125 -2.79 -16.13 -25.30
C ALA A 125 -4.17 -16.79 -25.54
N SER A 126 -4.90 -17.09 -24.46
CA SER A 126 -6.24 -17.68 -24.54
C SER A 126 -7.35 -16.68 -24.89
N TYR A 127 -7.05 -15.38 -24.96
CA TYR A 127 -8.06 -14.36 -25.22
C TYR A 127 -8.44 -14.31 -26.73
N PRO A 128 -9.73 -14.33 -27.09
CA PRO A 128 -10.14 -14.25 -28.50
C PRO A 128 -9.63 -12.96 -29.16
N GLY A 129 -8.84 -13.09 -30.23
CA GLY A 129 -8.28 -11.95 -30.96
C GLY A 129 -6.99 -11.37 -30.38
N ALA A 130 -6.32 -12.06 -29.45
CA ALA A 130 -5.09 -11.60 -28.81
C ALA A 130 -3.93 -11.31 -29.78
N GLY A 131 -3.93 -11.91 -30.98
CA GLY A 131 -2.95 -11.63 -32.02
C GLY A 131 -1.55 -12.19 -31.77
N TYR A 132 -1.38 -13.09 -30.79
CA TYR A 132 -0.10 -13.78 -30.54
C TYR A 132 0.07 -14.98 -31.48
N GLU A 133 1.26 -15.11 -32.07
CA GLU A 133 1.64 -16.21 -32.97
C GLU A 133 1.95 -17.51 -32.20
N ASP A 134 2.54 -17.39 -31.00
CA ASP A 134 2.85 -18.51 -30.11
C ASP A 134 2.93 -18.10 -28.62
N ASP A 135 3.12 -19.10 -27.75
CA ASP A 135 3.24 -18.91 -26.29
C ASP A 135 4.48 -18.08 -25.91
N ALA A 136 5.55 -18.12 -26.72
CA ALA A 136 6.77 -17.37 -26.46
C ALA A 136 6.54 -15.87 -26.64
N GLN A 137 5.86 -15.48 -27.72
CA GLN A 137 5.48 -14.08 -27.95
C GLN A 137 4.53 -13.56 -26.86
N ALA A 138 3.57 -14.37 -26.43
CA ALA A 138 2.69 -14.00 -25.32
C ALA A 138 3.48 -13.80 -24.02
N PHE A 139 4.43 -14.68 -23.71
CA PHE A 139 5.30 -14.55 -22.54
C PHE A 139 6.18 -13.31 -22.59
N GLU A 140 6.79 -13.02 -23.74
CA GLU A 140 7.61 -11.83 -23.92
C GLU A 140 6.83 -10.52 -23.73
N ALA A 141 5.59 -10.47 -24.25
CA ALA A 141 4.69 -9.35 -24.07
C ALA A 141 4.29 -9.19 -22.60
N THR A 142 3.99 -10.29 -21.90
CA THR A 142 3.73 -10.25 -20.46
C THR A 142 4.95 -9.76 -19.68
N LEU A 143 6.14 -10.31 -19.94
CA LEU A 143 7.36 -9.87 -19.26
C LEU A 143 7.60 -8.37 -19.45
N GLU A 144 7.40 -7.85 -20.65
CA GLU A 144 7.56 -6.43 -20.92
C GLU A 144 6.49 -5.58 -20.23
N LEU A 145 5.25 -6.05 -20.15
CA LEU A 145 4.19 -5.40 -19.39
C LEU A 145 4.60 -5.22 -17.91
N TYR A 146 5.10 -6.28 -17.26
CA TYR A 146 5.53 -6.21 -15.86
C TYR A 146 6.78 -5.35 -15.67
N ARG A 147 7.77 -5.44 -16.58
CA ARG A 147 8.95 -4.56 -16.54
C ARG A 147 8.56 -3.10 -16.70
N SER A 148 7.65 -2.77 -17.62
CA SER A 148 7.12 -1.43 -17.78
C SER A 148 6.38 -0.96 -16.53
N HIS A 149 5.57 -1.82 -15.92
CA HIS A 149 4.88 -1.51 -14.67
C HIS A 149 5.83 -1.29 -13.49
N LEU A 150 6.98 -1.97 -13.42
CA LEU A 150 8.02 -1.71 -12.43
C LEU A 150 8.78 -0.41 -12.73
N ALA A 151 9.08 -0.17 -14.01
CA ALA A 151 9.85 0.98 -14.46
C ALA A 151 9.10 2.31 -14.36
N ASN A 152 7.77 2.31 -14.53
CA ASN A 152 6.99 3.54 -14.70
C ASN A 152 5.79 3.61 -13.75
N ASP A 153 5.50 4.81 -13.22
CA ASP A 153 4.29 5.09 -12.44
C ASP A 153 3.01 5.02 -13.29
N GLU A 154 1.85 5.15 -12.64
CA GLU A 154 0.54 5.09 -13.30
C GLU A 154 0.35 6.18 -14.38
N SER A 155 1.14 7.25 -14.33
CA SER A 155 1.16 8.32 -15.34
C SER A 155 2.19 8.10 -16.45
N GLY A 156 2.92 6.98 -16.42
CA GLY A 156 3.97 6.63 -17.37
C GLY A 156 5.32 7.32 -17.10
N ARG A 157 5.53 7.92 -15.92
CA ARG A 157 6.81 8.54 -15.57
C ARG A 157 7.80 7.51 -15.02
N PRO A 158 9.08 7.56 -15.41
CA PRO A 158 10.09 6.64 -14.90
C PRO A 158 10.26 6.75 -13.38
N ARG A 159 10.35 5.61 -12.70
CA ARG A 159 10.70 5.48 -11.29
C ARG A 159 12.21 5.36 -11.12
N ALA A 160 12.76 6.15 -10.19
CA ALA A 160 14.12 5.98 -9.73
C ALA A 160 14.28 4.66 -8.96
N ASP A 161 15.50 4.15 -8.89
CA ASP A 161 15.83 3.02 -8.01
C ASP A 161 15.80 3.48 -6.55
N LEU A 162 15.49 2.55 -5.65
CA LEU A 162 15.46 2.78 -4.22
C LEU A 162 16.87 3.08 -3.68
N GLU A 163 17.02 4.20 -2.98
CA GLU A 163 18.31 4.64 -2.41
C GLU A 163 18.94 3.60 -1.48
N VAL A 164 18.11 2.82 -0.76
CA VAL A 164 18.60 1.77 0.15
C VAL A 164 19.39 0.67 -0.56
N PHE A 165 19.24 0.54 -1.88
CA PHE A 165 19.97 -0.39 -2.73
C PHE A 165 21.02 0.28 -3.60
N GLU A 166 21.50 1.49 -3.27
CA GLU A 166 22.54 2.19 -4.03
C GLU A 166 23.84 1.37 -4.21
N HIS A 167 24.11 0.44 -3.29
CA HIS A 167 25.29 -0.44 -3.31
C HIS A 167 25.03 -1.81 -3.93
N LEU A 168 23.78 -2.17 -4.22
CA LEU A 168 23.43 -3.44 -4.86
C LEU A 168 23.52 -3.28 -6.37
N THR A 169 24.72 -3.43 -6.94
CA THR A 169 24.89 -3.39 -8.40
C THR A 169 24.33 -4.65 -9.06
N ARG A 170 24.11 -4.62 -10.39
CA ARG A 170 23.68 -5.81 -11.15
C ARG A 170 24.70 -6.94 -11.05
N GLU A 171 25.99 -6.62 -11.03
CA GLU A 171 27.07 -7.59 -10.88
C GLU A 171 27.00 -8.26 -9.51
N ARG A 172 26.85 -7.48 -8.43
CA ARG A 172 26.70 -8.02 -7.07
C ARG A 172 25.43 -8.86 -6.94
N PHE A 173 24.32 -8.40 -7.50
CA PHE A 173 23.06 -9.15 -7.51
C PHE A 173 23.23 -10.49 -8.25
N TYR A 174 23.93 -10.50 -9.38
CA TYR A 174 24.26 -11.71 -10.12
C TYR A 174 25.19 -12.65 -9.34
N GLU A 175 26.19 -12.13 -8.63
CA GLU A 175 27.07 -12.93 -7.77
C GLU A 175 26.31 -13.65 -6.65
N ILE A 176 25.30 -12.99 -6.05
CA ILE A 176 24.54 -13.53 -4.92
C ILE A 176 23.45 -14.50 -5.41
N PHE A 177 22.70 -14.14 -6.46
CA PHE A 177 21.47 -14.82 -6.86
C PHE A 177 21.54 -15.51 -8.23
N GLY A 178 22.65 -15.36 -8.97
CA GLY A 178 22.87 -15.88 -10.32
C GLY A 178 22.49 -17.36 -10.47
N GLU A 179 23.17 -18.22 -9.71
CA GLU A 179 22.96 -19.66 -9.76
C GLU A 179 21.52 -20.07 -9.40
N MET A 180 20.94 -19.43 -8.40
CA MET A 180 19.56 -19.70 -7.96
C MET A 180 18.55 -19.29 -9.04
N LEU A 181 18.70 -18.10 -9.61
CA LEU A 181 17.83 -17.61 -10.68
C LEU A 181 17.97 -18.46 -11.93
N ASP A 182 19.18 -18.90 -12.29
CA ASP A 182 19.40 -19.81 -13.41
C ASP A 182 18.63 -21.12 -13.25
N GLN A 183 18.67 -21.70 -12.06
CA GLN A 183 17.93 -22.92 -11.77
C GLN A 183 16.43 -22.70 -11.85
N LEU A 184 15.91 -21.61 -11.25
CA LEU A 184 14.48 -21.28 -11.31
C LEU A 184 13.99 -21.01 -12.74
N ILE A 185 14.78 -20.30 -13.54
CA ILE A 185 14.48 -20.03 -14.95
C ILE A 185 14.45 -21.34 -15.74
N ALA A 186 15.43 -22.21 -15.53
CA ALA A 186 15.49 -23.52 -16.17
C ALA A 186 14.27 -24.40 -15.81
N ASP A 187 13.89 -24.43 -14.53
CA ASP A 187 12.75 -25.19 -14.04
C ASP A 187 11.42 -24.66 -14.58
N ALA A 188 11.27 -23.34 -14.69
CA ALA A 188 10.02 -22.70 -15.12
C ALA A 188 9.84 -22.70 -16.64
N LEU A 189 10.89 -22.40 -17.40
CA LEU A 189 10.82 -22.08 -18.83
C LEU A 189 11.65 -23.02 -19.71
N GLY A 190 12.44 -23.92 -19.12
CA GLY A 190 13.28 -24.85 -19.88
C GLY A 190 14.26 -24.14 -20.81
N PRO A 191 14.51 -24.69 -22.02
CA PRO A 191 15.46 -24.11 -22.98
C PRO A 191 15.14 -22.67 -23.38
N PHE A 192 13.86 -22.30 -23.49
CA PHE A 192 13.43 -20.96 -23.88
C PHE A 192 13.90 -19.89 -22.88
N GLY A 193 13.78 -20.15 -21.58
CA GLY A 193 14.26 -19.24 -20.55
C GLY A 193 15.78 -19.13 -20.49
N GLN A 194 16.49 -20.17 -20.95
CA GLN A 194 17.96 -20.23 -20.95
C GLN A 194 18.60 -19.54 -22.15
N GLU A 195 17.82 -19.11 -23.15
CA GLU A 195 18.32 -18.27 -24.23
C GLU A 195 18.91 -16.98 -23.68
N GLU A 196 20.10 -16.59 -24.16
CA GLU A 196 20.89 -15.50 -23.57
C GLU A 196 20.10 -14.19 -23.41
N ALA A 197 19.32 -13.82 -24.42
CA ALA A 197 18.48 -12.62 -24.40
C ALA A 197 17.32 -12.71 -23.39
N MET A 198 16.61 -13.86 -23.36
CA MET A 198 15.50 -14.08 -22.43
C MET A 198 15.99 -14.14 -20.99
N ARG A 199 17.06 -14.92 -20.75
CA ARG A 199 17.75 -15.01 -19.47
C ARG A 199 18.12 -13.62 -18.95
N ALA A 200 18.79 -12.79 -19.77
CA ALA A 200 19.17 -11.45 -19.37
C ALA A 200 17.97 -10.57 -18.99
N ARG A 201 16.84 -10.67 -19.72
CA ARG A 201 15.60 -9.94 -19.39
C ARG A 201 14.96 -10.43 -18.09
N LEU A 202 15.01 -11.73 -17.80
CA LEU A 202 14.52 -12.31 -16.55
C LEU A 202 15.39 -11.93 -15.34
N PHE A 203 16.71 -11.87 -15.52
CA PHE A 203 17.63 -11.33 -14.51
C PHE A 203 17.36 -9.85 -14.23
N ASP A 204 17.20 -9.04 -15.27
CA ASP A 204 16.87 -7.62 -15.11
C ASP A 204 15.49 -7.45 -14.46
N PHE A 205 14.51 -8.28 -14.79
CA PHE A 205 13.22 -8.30 -14.11
C PHE A 205 13.35 -8.63 -12.61
N ALA A 206 14.10 -9.66 -12.24
CA ALA A 206 14.37 -10.01 -10.85
C ALA A 206 15.07 -8.87 -10.10
N TYR A 207 16.05 -8.23 -10.73
CA TYR A 207 16.74 -7.05 -10.18
C TYR A 207 15.76 -5.88 -9.98
N MET A 208 14.89 -5.60 -10.95
CA MET A 208 13.89 -4.54 -10.87
C MET A 208 12.83 -4.81 -9.78
N ILE A 209 12.45 -6.07 -9.54
CA ILE A 209 11.59 -6.42 -8.39
C ILE A 209 12.22 -5.95 -7.08
N VAL A 210 13.54 -6.05 -6.94
CA VAL A 210 14.23 -5.61 -5.71
C VAL A 210 14.38 -4.09 -5.66
N THR A 211 14.86 -3.48 -6.75
CA THR A 211 15.34 -2.09 -6.71
C THR A 211 14.29 -1.04 -6.99
N LYS A 212 13.16 -1.39 -7.61
CA LYS A 212 12.10 -0.41 -7.89
C LYS A 212 11.16 -0.21 -6.69
N PRO A 213 10.65 1.02 -6.48
CA PRO A 213 9.63 1.33 -5.46
C PRO A 213 8.23 0.84 -5.86
N ALA A 214 8.15 -0.31 -6.55
CA ALA A 214 6.92 -1.01 -6.90
C ALA A 214 6.94 -2.35 -6.17
N PHE A 215 5.92 -2.57 -5.34
CA PHE A 215 5.80 -3.74 -4.48
C PHE A 215 4.84 -4.73 -5.13
N LEU A 216 5.35 -5.58 -6.01
CA LEU A 216 4.60 -6.69 -6.60
C LEU A 216 4.53 -7.89 -5.63
N GLU A 217 5.47 -7.92 -4.69
CA GLU A 217 5.55 -8.86 -3.59
C GLU A 217 4.73 -8.41 -2.36
N PRO A 218 4.41 -9.33 -1.43
CA PRO A 218 3.78 -8.97 -0.17
C PRO A 218 4.58 -7.92 0.61
N TYR A 219 3.92 -6.84 1.02
CA TYR A 219 4.51 -5.74 1.77
C TYR A 219 3.76 -5.46 3.08
N ALA A 220 4.45 -4.84 4.03
CA ALA A 220 3.92 -4.20 5.22
C ALA A 220 3.92 -2.68 5.01
N GLY A 221 2.88 -2.02 5.51
CA GLY A 221 2.93 -0.58 5.72
C GLY A 221 3.35 -0.27 7.15
N LEU A 222 4.36 0.56 7.32
CA LEU A 222 4.97 0.94 8.58
C LEU A 222 4.73 2.43 8.83
N VAL A 223 3.89 2.73 9.81
CA VAL A 223 3.48 4.09 10.17
C VAL A 223 4.15 4.48 11.48
N PHE A 224 5.20 5.29 11.40
CA PHE A 224 5.85 5.87 12.56
C PHE A 224 5.11 7.15 12.92
N ALA A 225 4.61 7.27 14.15
CA ALA A 225 3.92 8.46 14.59
C ALA A 225 4.28 8.81 16.03
N GLY A 226 4.35 10.11 16.31
CA GLY A 226 4.69 10.60 17.63
C GLY A 226 5.30 11.99 17.60
N LEU A 227 6.23 12.22 18.52
CA LEU A 227 6.97 13.46 18.66
C LEU A 227 8.45 13.16 18.95
N GLY A 228 9.35 13.69 18.14
CA GLY A 228 10.76 13.83 18.49
C GLY A 228 11.00 14.97 19.46
N SER A 229 12.20 15.07 20.03
CA SER A 229 12.54 16.12 20.99
C SER A 229 12.53 17.53 20.38
N ASN A 230 12.72 17.64 19.06
CA ASN A 230 12.69 18.91 18.34
C ASN A 230 11.34 19.17 17.66
N ASP A 231 10.44 18.18 17.64
CA ASP A 231 9.11 18.33 17.05
C ASP A 231 8.20 19.15 17.99
N ILE A 232 7.63 20.24 17.47
CA ILE A 232 6.72 21.11 18.23
C ILE A 232 5.32 20.47 18.36
N PHE A 233 4.90 19.76 17.31
CA PHE A 233 3.62 19.11 17.17
C PHE A 233 3.80 17.70 16.63
N PRO A 234 2.77 16.83 16.72
CA PRO A 234 2.83 15.48 16.20
C PRO A 234 3.21 15.41 14.72
N VAL A 235 4.07 14.44 14.43
CA VAL A 235 4.52 14.08 13.08
C VAL A 235 4.18 12.61 12.86
N PHE A 236 3.89 12.26 11.62
CA PHE A 236 3.96 10.87 11.20
C PHE A 236 4.73 10.71 9.90
N GLU A 237 5.24 9.51 9.71
CA GLU A 237 6.00 9.09 8.55
C GLU A 237 5.60 7.68 8.16
N HIS A 238 5.34 7.49 6.87
CA HIS A 238 4.84 6.24 6.32
C HIS A 238 5.84 5.62 5.35
N HIS A 239 6.10 4.33 5.53
CA HIS A 239 6.95 3.53 4.66
C HIS A 239 6.26 2.25 4.23
N TYR A 240 6.49 1.87 2.98
CA TYR A 240 6.31 0.49 2.54
C TYR A 240 7.59 -0.30 2.80
N ALA A 241 7.47 -1.53 3.29
CA ALA A 241 8.59 -2.44 3.51
C ALA A 241 8.19 -3.88 3.12
N SER A 242 9.10 -4.66 2.53
CA SER A 242 8.80 -6.04 2.11
C SER A 242 9.87 -7.04 2.56
N ILE A 243 10.72 -7.47 1.64
CA ILE A 243 11.73 -8.51 1.83
C ILE A 243 13.07 -7.92 2.26
N LEU A 244 13.98 -8.76 2.77
CA LEU A 244 15.40 -8.42 2.85
C LEU A 244 16.14 -8.92 1.60
N VAL A 245 17.07 -8.12 1.10
CA VAL A 245 17.99 -8.49 0.03
C VAL A 245 19.38 -7.96 0.37
N ASP A 246 20.36 -8.87 0.38
CA ASP A 246 21.71 -8.61 0.86
C ASP A 246 21.72 -7.99 2.27
N GLY A 247 20.78 -8.41 3.11
CA GLY A 247 20.61 -7.92 4.47
C GLY A 247 20.06 -6.50 4.59
N VAL A 248 19.60 -5.90 3.48
CA VAL A 248 18.92 -4.61 3.49
C VAL A 248 17.44 -4.84 3.24
N MET A 249 16.60 -4.26 4.09
CA MET A 249 15.15 -4.30 3.90
C MET A 249 14.75 -3.42 2.71
N LYS A 250 14.12 -4.03 1.68
CA LYS A 250 13.46 -3.27 0.62
C LYS A 250 12.38 -2.40 1.25
N ARG A 251 12.52 -1.09 1.09
CA ARG A 251 11.60 -0.10 1.64
C ARG A 251 11.53 1.15 0.79
N ALA A 252 10.37 1.81 0.80
CA ALA A 252 10.12 3.09 0.15
C ALA A 252 9.42 4.03 1.13
N HIS A 253 9.89 5.28 1.20
CA HIS A 253 9.14 6.35 1.85
C HIS A 253 7.93 6.72 0.98
N ASP A 254 6.77 6.86 1.61
CA ASP A 254 5.53 7.26 0.96
C ASP A 254 5.23 8.74 1.26
N GLU A 255 5.12 9.08 2.55
CA GLU A 255 4.86 10.44 2.96
C GLU A 255 5.27 10.75 4.40
N THR A 256 5.47 12.04 4.66
CA THR A 256 5.61 12.61 5.99
C THR A 256 4.62 13.75 6.13
N THR A 257 3.89 13.80 7.24
CA THR A 257 3.05 14.96 7.58
C THR A 257 3.36 15.43 8.98
N ALA A 258 3.70 16.70 9.10
CA ALA A 258 3.78 17.40 10.37
C ALA A 258 2.54 18.28 10.53
N VAL A 259 1.84 18.16 11.67
CA VAL A 259 0.66 19.00 11.91
C VAL A 259 1.08 20.39 12.36
N GLY A 260 0.52 21.41 11.71
CA GLY A 260 0.56 22.78 12.20
C GLY A 260 1.91 23.50 12.12
N VAL A 261 2.88 22.95 11.40
CA VAL A 261 4.17 23.55 10.99
C VAL A 261 4.34 23.38 9.47
N ASP A 262 5.21 24.18 8.84
CA ASP A 262 5.56 24.07 7.40
C ASP A 262 4.36 24.00 6.44
N ASP A 263 3.37 24.88 6.65
CA ASP A 263 2.07 24.89 5.95
C ASP A 263 1.24 23.60 6.11
N GLY A 264 1.61 22.76 7.07
CA GLY A 264 0.92 21.54 7.44
C GLY A 264 -0.48 21.78 8.02
N PRO A 265 -1.37 20.79 7.91
CA PRO A 265 -2.76 20.94 8.31
C PRO A 265 -2.88 21.05 9.85
N ASN A 266 -3.95 21.68 10.34
CA ASN A 266 -4.20 21.78 11.79
C ASN A 266 -4.65 20.45 12.42
N ALA A 267 -5.21 19.57 11.60
CA ALA A 267 -5.56 18.20 11.92
C ALA A 267 -5.45 17.36 10.66
N PHE A 268 -5.09 16.10 10.85
CA PHE A 268 -4.91 15.16 9.76
C PHE A 268 -5.47 13.80 10.17
N VAL A 269 -6.19 13.17 9.24
CA VAL A 269 -6.78 11.84 9.43
C VAL A 269 -6.43 10.98 8.25
N ARG A 270 -5.85 9.82 8.53
CA ARG A 270 -5.49 8.82 7.53
C ARG A 270 -5.98 7.46 7.97
N THR A 271 -6.54 6.74 7.02
CA THR A 271 -6.95 5.36 7.18
C THR A 271 -5.99 4.48 6.40
N PHE A 272 -5.61 3.35 6.98
CA PHE A 272 -4.76 2.35 6.33
C PHE A 272 -5.54 1.05 6.20
N ALA A 273 -5.16 0.24 5.21
CA ALA A 273 -5.87 -0.98 4.81
C ALA A 273 -7.37 -0.74 4.52
N GLN A 274 -8.26 -1.67 4.91
CA GLN A 274 -9.69 -1.57 4.58
C GLN A 274 -10.34 -0.43 5.35
N ALA A 275 -10.82 0.55 4.59
CA ALA A 275 -11.39 1.77 5.11
C ALA A 275 -12.72 2.14 4.45
N ASP A 276 -13.41 1.21 3.77
CA ASP A 276 -14.62 1.53 3.00
C ASP A 276 -15.69 2.25 3.82
N MET A 277 -15.98 1.79 5.05
CA MET A 277 -16.98 2.44 5.90
C MET A 277 -16.48 3.75 6.45
N THR A 278 -15.21 3.81 6.82
CA THR A 278 -14.58 5.04 7.27
C THR A 278 -14.60 6.09 6.14
N HIS A 279 -14.28 5.70 4.91
CA HIS A 279 -14.38 6.55 3.73
C HIS A 279 -15.82 6.96 3.45
N ALA A 280 -16.78 6.04 3.55
CA ALA A 280 -18.19 6.37 3.38
C ALA A 280 -18.65 7.43 4.41
N PHE A 281 -18.25 7.26 5.67
CA PHE A 281 -18.54 8.21 6.73
C PHE A 281 -17.87 9.57 6.51
N LEU A 282 -16.57 9.58 6.20
CA LEU A 282 -15.78 10.81 6.03
C LEU A 282 -16.14 11.57 4.75
N ARG A 283 -16.53 10.88 3.68
CA ARG A 283 -16.77 11.47 2.35
C ARG A 283 -18.24 11.64 2.01
N GLY A 284 -19.15 11.04 2.80
CA GLY A 284 -20.60 11.04 2.57
C GLY A 284 -21.09 10.02 1.54
N ILE A 285 -20.18 9.24 0.92
CA ILE A 285 -20.52 8.24 -0.09
C ILE A 285 -19.57 7.04 -0.04
N HIS A 286 -20.13 5.83 -0.13
CA HIS A 286 -19.33 4.60 -0.20
C HIS A 286 -18.51 4.54 -1.51
N PRO A 287 -17.23 4.14 -1.49
CA PRO A 287 -16.38 4.09 -2.69
C PRO A 287 -17.02 3.35 -3.88
N LEU A 288 -17.51 2.12 -3.65
CA LEU A 288 -18.22 1.35 -4.68
C LEU A 288 -19.41 2.10 -5.31
N MET A 289 -20.17 2.85 -4.52
CA MET A 289 -21.28 3.63 -5.05
C MET A 289 -20.80 4.81 -5.88
N PHE A 290 -19.69 5.43 -5.49
CA PHE A 290 -19.08 6.51 -6.26
C PHE A 290 -18.58 6.01 -7.63
N ASP A 291 -17.89 4.88 -7.67
CA ASP A 291 -17.41 4.26 -8.91
C ASP A 291 -18.58 3.87 -9.82
N MET A 292 -19.65 3.32 -9.24
CA MET A 292 -20.89 3.02 -9.97
C MET A 292 -21.53 4.30 -10.54
N MET A 293 -21.58 5.38 -9.76
CA MET A 293 -22.13 6.67 -10.23
C MET A 293 -21.30 7.28 -11.37
N ILE A 294 -19.97 7.19 -11.31
CA ILE A 294 -19.07 7.62 -12.40
C ILE A 294 -19.36 6.80 -13.66
N SER A 295 -19.43 5.48 -13.52
CA SER A 295 -19.72 4.57 -14.64
C SER A 295 -21.07 4.86 -15.27
N MET A 296 -22.11 5.05 -14.45
CA MET A 296 -23.46 5.41 -14.91
C MET A 296 -23.50 6.78 -15.56
N ASN A 297 -22.74 7.76 -15.04
CA ASN A 297 -22.63 9.09 -15.66
C ASN A 297 -22.03 9.00 -17.06
N MET A 298 -20.96 8.23 -17.23
CA MET A 298 -20.31 8.00 -18.53
C MET A 298 -21.28 7.36 -19.52
N ILE A 299 -21.92 6.25 -19.14
CA ILE A 299 -22.89 5.53 -19.99
C ILE A 299 -24.07 6.44 -20.38
N THR A 300 -24.59 7.22 -19.43
CA THR A 300 -25.73 8.10 -19.68
C THR A 300 -25.36 9.26 -20.60
N ASN A 301 -24.17 9.84 -20.44
CA ASN A 301 -23.68 10.91 -21.32
C ASN A 301 -23.46 10.39 -22.75
N GLU A 302 -22.93 9.18 -22.91
CA GLU A 302 -22.76 8.52 -24.20
C GLU A 302 -24.11 8.28 -24.89
N ALA A 303 -25.07 7.69 -24.18
CA ALA A 303 -26.43 7.46 -24.69
C ALA A 303 -27.14 8.77 -25.06
N ALA A 304 -26.95 9.83 -24.28
CA ALA A 304 -27.49 11.16 -24.59
C ALA A 304 -26.86 11.77 -25.85
N ALA A 305 -25.55 11.60 -26.05
CA ALA A 305 -24.86 12.04 -27.25
C ALA A 305 -25.36 11.29 -28.49
N GLU A 306 -25.52 9.97 -28.41
CA GLU A 306 -26.11 9.18 -29.50
C GLU A 306 -27.53 9.63 -29.84
N ALA A 307 -28.37 9.84 -28.82
CA ALA A 307 -29.74 10.30 -29.01
C ALA A 307 -29.80 11.66 -29.70
N ALA A 308 -28.93 12.59 -29.29
CA ALA A 308 -28.83 13.92 -29.90
C ALA A 308 -28.38 13.86 -31.37
N LEU A 309 -27.45 12.97 -31.72
CA LEU A 309 -27.04 12.76 -33.12
C LEU A 309 -28.19 12.20 -33.97
N ARG A 310 -28.93 11.23 -33.43
CA ARG A 310 -30.11 10.66 -34.10
C ARG A 310 -31.20 11.72 -34.32
N GLU A 311 -31.48 12.55 -33.32
CA GLU A 311 -32.46 13.63 -33.42
C GLU A 311 -32.03 14.70 -34.44
N ALA A 312 -30.73 14.95 -34.58
CA ALA A 312 -30.16 15.80 -35.62
C ALA A 312 -30.18 15.17 -37.04
N GLY A 313 -30.70 13.95 -37.19
CA GLY A 313 -30.73 13.23 -38.46
C GLY A 313 -29.37 12.71 -38.92
N MET A 314 -28.40 12.58 -38.01
CA MET A 314 -27.09 12.02 -38.30
C MET A 314 -27.09 10.51 -38.05
N GLU A 315 -26.78 9.73 -39.09
CA GLU A 315 -26.74 8.26 -39.02
C GLU A 315 -25.52 7.70 -39.75
N GLY A 316 -25.26 6.40 -39.55
CA GLY A 316 -24.19 5.66 -40.23
C GLY A 316 -22.79 6.15 -39.87
N GLU A 317 -21.88 6.11 -40.85
CA GLU A 317 -20.45 6.40 -40.66
C GLU A 317 -20.18 7.83 -40.17
N ALA A 318 -21.03 8.79 -40.56
CA ALA A 318 -20.92 10.18 -40.11
C ALA A 318 -21.19 10.32 -38.60
N ALA A 319 -22.18 9.59 -38.07
CA ALA A 319 -22.47 9.56 -36.64
C ALA A 319 -21.35 8.84 -35.86
N ALA A 320 -20.84 7.72 -36.39
CA ALA A 320 -19.73 6.97 -35.78
C ALA A 320 -18.46 7.84 -35.63
N ASN A 321 -18.06 8.54 -36.69
CA ASN A 321 -16.90 9.43 -36.68
C ASN A 321 -17.05 10.61 -35.69
N VAL A 322 -18.27 11.09 -35.47
CA VAL A 322 -18.54 12.13 -34.47
C VAL A 322 -18.48 11.54 -33.06
N MET A 323 -19.09 10.36 -32.84
CA MET A 323 -19.04 9.68 -31.55
C MET A 323 -17.61 9.33 -31.12
N GLU A 324 -16.75 8.90 -32.05
CA GLU A 324 -15.34 8.65 -31.74
C GLU A 324 -14.64 9.92 -31.22
N ARG A 325 -14.84 11.07 -31.88
CA ARG A 325 -14.27 12.34 -31.42
C ARG A 325 -14.83 12.80 -30.08
N ILE A 326 -16.14 12.60 -29.85
CA ILE A 326 -16.78 12.92 -28.57
C ILE A 326 -16.23 12.00 -27.47
N GLY A 327 -16.05 10.70 -27.75
CA GLY A 327 -15.49 9.71 -26.83
C GLY A 327 -14.05 10.01 -26.43
N GLN A 328 -13.23 10.54 -27.34
CA GLN A 328 -11.83 10.90 -27.04
C GLN A 328 -11.66 12.25 -26.32
N GLY A 329 -12.69 13.11 -26.31
CA GLY A 329 -12.57 14.47 -25.78
C GLY A 329 -13.69 14.86 -24.82
N THR A 330 -14.89 15.04 -25.36
CA THR A 330 -16.02 15.63 -24.62
C THR A 330 -16.55 14.72 -23.51
N LEU A 331 -16.71 13.41 -23.74
CA LEU A 331 -17.23 12.50 -22.71
C LEU A 331 -16.31 12.42 -21.48
N PRO A 332 -14.98 12.18 -21.63
CA PRO A 332 -14.06 12.23 -20.50
C PRO A 332 -14.07 13.57 -19.76
N ALA A 333 -14.19 14.70 -20.48
CA ALA A 333 -14.26 16.02 -19.86
C ALA A 333 -15.54 16.21 -19.01
N LEU A 334 -16.70 15.76 -19.52
CA LEU A 334 -17.96 15.80 -18.77
C LEU A 334 -17.92 14.93 -17.51
N THR A 335 -17.41 13.69 -17.63
CA THR A 335 -17.20 12.81 -16.49
C THR A 335 -16.21 13.42 -15.48
N GLY A 336 -15.13 14.05 -15.96
CA GLY A 336 -14.19 14.79 -15.12
C GLY A 336 -14.84 15.95 -14.37
N HIS A 337 -15.78 16.68 -14.98
CA HIS A 337 -16.54 17.73 -14.29
C HIS A 337 -17.46 17.16 -13.21
N PHE A 338 -18.16 16.06 -13.49
CA PHE A 338 -18.99 15.38 -12.51
C PHE A 338 -18.17 14.96 -11.29
N ILE A 339 -17.04 14.29 -11.51
CA ILE A 339 -16.11 13.86 -10.45
C ILE A 339 -15.66 15.06 -9.60
N LYS A 340 -15.22 16.15 -10.24
CA LYS A 340 -14.78 17.36 -9.53
C LYS A 340 -15.90 17.99 -8.69
N ALA A 341 -17.10 18.08 -9.23
CA ALA A 341 -18.25 18.65 -8.51
C ALA A 341 -18.63 17.79 -7.30
N SER A 342 -18.70 16.47 -7.47
CA SER A 342 -18.97 15.54 -6.36
C SER A 342 -17.89 15.60 -5.28
N HIS A 343 -16.62 15.68 -5.66
CA HIS A 343 -15.53 15.86 -4.70
C HIS A 343 -15.62 17.18 -3.95
N ALA A 344 -15.97 18.29 -4.61
CA ALA A 344 -16.14 19.58 -3.95
C ALA A 344 -17.22 19.50 -2.86
N VAL A 345 -18.38 18.90 -3.14
CA VAL A 345 -19.43 18.67 -2.14
C VAL A 345 -18.94 17.78 -1.00
N SER A 346 -18.26 16.67 -1.32
CA SER A 346 -17.68 15.77 -0.32
C SER A 346 -16.71 16.51 0.63
N GLN A 347 -15.88 17.39 0.07
CA GLN A 347 -14.91 18.19 0.83
C GLN A 347 -15.59 19.22 1.73
N GLU A 348 -16.52 20.03 1.21
CA GLU A 348 -17.15 21.11 1.98
C GLU A 348 -18.12 20.60 3.05
N GLU A 349 -18.94 19.59 2.72
CA GLU A 349 -20.07 19.18 3.58
C GLU A 349 -19.70 18.06 4.56
N PHE A 350 -18.67 17.26 4.28
CA PHE A 350 -18.33 16.09 5.10
C PHE A 350 -16.92 16.18 5.68
N ILE A 351 -15.90 16.32 4.84
CA ILE A 351 -14.49 16.23 5.28
C ILE A 351 -14.11 17.46 6.11
N LYS A 352 -14.36 18.68 5.61
CA LYS A 352 -13.95 19.91 6.31
C LYS A 352 -14.60 20.05 7.70
N PRO A 353 -15.91 19.84 7.90
CA PRO A 353 -16.52 19.90 9.22
C PRO A 353 -15.89 18.89 10.19
N PHE A 354 -15.62 17.67 9.72
CA PHE A 354 -14.96 16.65 10.53
C PHE A 354 -13.54 17.08 10.93
N ILE A 355 -12.73 17.57 9.99
CA ILE A 355 -11.36 18.06 10.27
C ILE A 355 -11.38 19.26 11.23
N GLN A 356 -12.36 20.17 11.13
CA GLN A 356 -12.52 21.28 12.07
C GLN A 356 -12.76 20.79 13.50
N VAL A 357 -13.63 19.78 13.68
CA VAL A 357 -13.88 19.18 14.99
C VAL A 357 -12.61 18.51 15.53
N VAL A 358 -11.93 17.71 14.72
CA VAL A 358 -10.67 17.04 15.12
C VAL A 358 -9.60 18.06 15.48
N SER A 359 -9.50 19.16 14.74
CA SER A 359 -8.54 20.24 15.01
C SER A 359 -8.77 20.92 16.36
N ALA A 360 -10.00 20.98 16.86
CA ALA A 360 -10.35 21.56 18.14
C ALA A 360 -10.43 20.52 19.28
N SER A 361 -10.34 19.23 18.97
CA SER A 361 -10.56 18.14 19.91
C SER A 361 -9.39 17.92 20.88
N GLY A 362 -9.73 17.52 22.10
CA GLY A 362 -8.76 17.05 23.09
C GLY A 362 -8.15 15.69 22.74
N LYS A 363 -6.99 15.35 23.32
CA LYS A 363 -6.31 14.05 23.11
C LYS A 363 -7.22 12.82 23.31
N ARG A 364 -8.12 12.87 24.30
CA ARG A 364 -9.06 11.78 24.57
C ARG A 364 -10.12 11.64 23.48
N GLN A 365 -10.64 12.76 22.99
CA GLN A 365 -11.70 12.77 21.98
C GLN A 365 -11.18 12.28 20.62
N ILE A 366 -9.93 12.60 20.25
CA ILE A 366 -9.33 12.04 19.03
C ILE A 366 -9.14 10.51 19.13
N ALA A 367 -8.82 9.99 20.31
CA ALA A 367 -8.67 8.55 20.55
C ALA A 367 -10.02 7.81 20.54
N GLU A 368 -11.05 8.39 21.16
CA GLU A 368 -12.43 7.89 21.07
C GLU A 368 -12.90 7.86 19.61
N THR A 369 -12.61 8.92 18.85
CA THR A 369 -12.96 9.03 17.44
C THR A 369 -12.23 7.98 16.59
N SER A 370 -10.91 7.84 16.75
CA SER A 370 -10.12 6.85 15.98
C SER A 370 -10.61 5.43 16.26
N LYS A 371 -10.93 5.12 17.52
CA LYS A 371 -11.53 3.84 17.92
C LYS A 371 -12.85 3.58 17.19
N ALA A 372 -13.76 4.55 17.24
CA ALA A 372 -15.08 4.42 16.61
C ALA A 372 -14.97 4.18 15.09
N LEU A 373 -14.00 4.83 14.42
CA LEU A 373 -13.79 4.64 12.97
C LEU A 373 -13.32 3.22 12.62
N VAL A 374 -12.52 2.57 13.48
CA VAL A 374 -12.14 1.15 13.31
C VAL A 374 -13.33 0.24 13.64
N GLU A 375 -14.06 0.52 14.72
CA GLU A 375 -15.26 -0.24 15.12
C GLU A 375 -16.33 -0.25 14.01
N LEU A 376 -16.45 0.80 13.20
CA LEU A 376 -17.33 0.83 12.02
C LEU A 376 -16.98 -0.24 10.97
N ASN A 377 -15.69 -0.47 10.71
CA ASN A 377 -15.27 -1.51 9.76
C ASN A 377 -15.46 -2.91 10.34
N ILE A 378 -15.21 -3.10 11.63
CA ILE A 378 -15.49 -4.35 12.35
C ILE A 378 -16.99 -4.68 12.29
N LEU A 379 -17.85 -3.67 12.53
CA LEU A 379 -19.30 -3.83 12.44
C LEU A 379 -19.74 -4.28 11.05
N LYS A 380 -19.24 -3.64 9.97
CA LYS A 380 -19.51 -4.09 8.59
C LYS A 380 -19.12 -5.54 8.39
N SER A 381 -17.91 -5.94 8.80
CA SER A 381 -17.43 -7.31 8.61
C SER A 381 -18.33 -8.32 9.34
N SER A 382 -18.71 -8.04 10.58
CA SER A 382 -19.59 -8.92 11.38
C SER A 382 -20.98 -9.11 10.78
N LEU A 383 -21.59 -8.05 10.24
CA LEU A 383 -22.96 -8.07 9.72
C LEU A 383 -23.08 -8.75 8.35
N HIS A 384 -22.03 -8.65 7.52
CA HIS A 384 -22.09 -9.13 6.14
C HIS A 384 -21.72 -10.61 5.97
N GLN A 385 -21.44 -11.36 7.05
CA GLN A 385 -20.91 -12.74 7.01
C GLN A 385 -19.77 -12.92 5.98
N THR A 386 -19.06 -11.83 5.70
CA THR A 386 -17.87 -11.88 4.85
C THR A 386 -16.79 -12.45 5.74
N GLN A 387 -16.20 -13.57 5.31
CA GLN A 387 -15.18 -14.34 6.06
C GLN A 387 -13.83 -13.58 6.15
N THR A 388 -13.87 -12.26 6.29
CA THR A 388 -12.78 -11.40 5.89
C THR A 388 -12.24 -10.58 7.05
N GLY A 389 -11.25 -11.14 7.71
CA GLY A 389 -10.01 -10.45 8.09
C GLY A 389 -10.05 -9.30 9.10
N VAL A 390 -11.13 -8.51 9.26
CA VAL A 390 -11.18 -7.35 10.16
C VAL A 390 -12.02 -7.67 11.39
N GLY A 391 -11.47 -7.53 12.58
CA GLY A 391 -12.19 -7.90 13.81
C GLY A 391 -11.37 -7.93 15.09
N GLY A 392 -12.01 -8.40 16.15
CA GLY A 392 -11.44 -8.44 17.49
C GLY A 392 -11.58 -7.11 18.22
N ASP A 393 -10.86 -6.97 19.32
CA ASP A 393 -10.80 -5.72 20.08
C ASP A 393 -9.98 -4.66 19.33
N VAL A 394 -10.29 -3.40 19.61
CA VAL A 394 -9.57 -2.25 19.04
C VAL A 394 -8.54 -1.76 20.05
N ASP A 395 -7.28 -1.84 19.64
CA ASP A 395 -6.15 -1.26 20.35
C ASP A 395 -6.03 0.22 19.95
N VAL A 396 -5.85 1.10 20.93
CA VAL A 396 -5.73 2.55 20.72
C VAL A 396 -4.62 3.12 21.58
N VAL A 397 -3.66 3.77 20.93
CA VAL A 397 -2.57 4.51 21.57
C VAL A 397 -2.74 6.00 21.31
N MET A 398 -2.53 6.80 22.35
CA MET A 398 -2.41 8.25 22.28
C MET A 398 -0.96 8.65 22.52
N ILE A 399 -0.45 9.60 21.75
CA ILE A 399 0.90 10.13 21.92
C ILE A 399 0.81 11.65 21.97
N SER A 400 1.34 12.26 23.03
CA SER A 400 1.32 13.70 23.24
C SER A 400 2.61 14.19 23.88
N GLN A 401 2.95 15.47 23.70
CA GLN A 401 4.16 16.07 24.27
C GLN A 401 4.24 15.90 25.81
N THR A 402 3.10 15.96 26.49
CA THR A 402 3.04 15.92 27.96
C THR A 402 2.88 14.52 28.53
N GLY A 403 2.29 13.60 27.78
CA GLY A 403 2.01 12.23 28.23
C GLY A 403 2.95 11.17 27.68
N GLY A 404 3.72 11.47 26.63
CA GLY A 404 4.39 10.45 25.84
C GLY A 404 3.39 9.46 25.24
N VAL A 405 3.80 8.20 25.09
CA VAL A 405 2.96 7.09 24.60
C VAL A 405 2.07 6.55 25.74
N GLU A 406 0.75 6.66 25.58
CA GLU A 406 -0.27 6.23 26.53
C GLU A 406 -1.30 5.30 25.85
N TRP A 407 -1.65 4.18 26.48
CA TRP A 407 -2.75 3.33 25.98
C TRP A 407 -4.10 3.92 26.38
N TYR A 408 -4.95 4.20 25.39
CA TYR A 408 -6.35 4.59 25.61
C TYR A 408 -7.25 3.37 25.75
N ALA A 409 -7.08 2.41 24.85
CA ALA A 409 -7.74 1.11 24.88
C ALA A 409 -6.70 0.06 24.52
N ARG A 410 -6.66 -1.04 25.28
CA ARG A 410 -5.83 -2.18 24.99
C ARG A 410 -6.64 -3.44 25.22
N LYS A 411 -6.55 -4.39 24.30
CA LYS A 411 -7.09 -5.73 24.47
C LYS A 411 -6.57 -6.37 25.77
N ALA A 412 -7.44 -7.15 26.41
CA ALA A 412 -7.22 -7.72 27.74
C ALA A 412 -6.20 -8.87 27.75
#